data_AF-Q0W7V8-F1
#
_entry.id   AF-Q0W7V8-F1
#
_cell.length_a   1.000
_cell.length_b   1.000
_cell.length_c   1.000
_cell.angle_alpha   90.00
_cell.angle_beta   90.00
_cell.angle_gamma   90.00
#
_symmetry.space_group_name_H-M   'P 1'
#
loop_
_entity.id
_entity.type
_entity.pdbx_description
1 polymer ?
#
loop_
_entity_poly.entity_id
_entity_poly.type
_entity_poly.pdbx_seq_one_letter_code
_entity_poly.pdbx_strand_id
1 'polypeptide(L)'
;MQRDVMANDSLSNNLIEKIRNREIILWVGSGLSFVAGYPSAKRLGAIIKEHVTPEQLKHFDDKELDGIAEEYVQIYSREKLINILSDVFQKEPNIIDYHKMISEIPQIEVIVTTNYDKLFEMAYANNILKIVTDSDIAKSANDNIAHLYKIHGCIDSPDNIIITKSDYTGFFTNGQYNLLWSALKVLASKYSILFIGYSFEDQNVKYVFEDVLKQLGDNHKDYFLISPDFPEHKQQVLKQYSIEYIQMKAEDAIPKIYKEINEHLIDDGIKGRIPLLKWQKALEDRKIEVVSSLEGGKVSIKKIGTKDNSVKAGGTIHFKTTNDNRQKINELFDVINGKKIGQVKLSKEFDDLDLKTFFGESIFIGGEEFKIEELEIKSPVQDIRTNFILKKSKLSFENVPGEKLNTGTVAQIKLHPPGFDFILDFKVTENVMVDCPINFTFHIDNVLQGYQALNFFNEWIKGDELLIYINLIEKPLIIPFSNINIEKTWLDSINFMFFVYNILYEIQNEFNIILNVPKEFSDEELDDIRVVNSLIKQKRAKLKSFKININSKELQKMNMNEIMPKLLLTYDSITFGLFDKKFEYKNCSVYFEDAYINNKDEVLKQMVEGIDEPIVELFSNCDKIVLIIEQITLL
;
A
#
# COMPACT_ATOMS: atom_id res chain seq x y z
N MET A 1 58.27 20.11 -1.49
CA MET A 1 57.19 19.76 -0.54
C MET A 1 56.10 20.83 -0.67
N GLN A 2 55.41 20.83 -1.81
CA GLN A 2 54.17 21.59 -2.01
C GLN A 2 53.06 20.60 -1.68
N ARG A 3 52.25 20.91 -0.66
CA ARG A 3 50.98 20.20 -0.43
C ARG A 3 49.97 20.87 -1.36
N ASP A 4 49.49 20.09 -2.31
CA ASP A 4 48.35 20.43 -3.16
C ASP A 4 47.16 20.83 -2.30
N VAL A 5 46.66 22.06 -2.52
CA VAL A 5 45.34 22.50 -2.07
C VAL A 5 44.36 21.94 -3.09
N MET A 6 43.95 20.69 -2.90
CA MET A 6 42.73 20.16 -3.50
C MET A 6 41.55 20.85 -2.80
N ALA A 7 40.67 21.49 -3.57
CA ALA A 7 39.38 21.94 -3.06
C ALA A 7 38.63 20.71 -2.52
N ASN A 8 38.22 20.75 -1.24
CA ASN A 8 37.45 19.66 -0.63
C ASN A 8 36.02 19.69 -1.19
N ASP A 9 35.75 18.93 -2.25
CA ASP A 9 34.41 18.79 -2.86
C ASP A 9 33.43 17.93 -2.03
N SER A 10 33.86 17.39 -0.89
CA SER A 10 33.05 16.52 -0.02
C SER A 10 32.47 17.26 1.17
N LEU A 11 31.24 16.90 1.55
CA LEU A 11 30.64 17.35 2.81
C LEU A 11 31.42 16.75 4.00
N SER A 12 31.41 17.47 5.12
CA SER A 12 32.00 16.99 6.36
C SER A 12 31.20 15.82 6.94
N ASN A 13 31.85 14.69 7.23
CA ASN A 13 31.19 13.56 7.88
C ASN A 13 30.61 13.96 9.25
N ASN A 14 31.27 14.87 9.96
CA ASN A 14 30.78 15.40 11.25
C ASN A 14 29.45 16.16 11.07
N LEU A 15 29.34 16.96 10.01
CA LEU A 15 28.09 17.65 9.68
C LEU A 15 26.95 16.65 9.42
N ILE A 16 27.20 15.66 8.57
CA ILE A 16 26.19 14.65 8.21
C ILE A 16 25.73 13.88 9.45
N GLU A 17 26.64 13.42 10.31
CA GLU A 17 26.26 12.71 11.53
C GLU A 17 25.42 13.58 12.48
N LYS A 18 25.73 14.87 12.62
CA LYS A 18 24.90 15.76 13.45
C LYS A 18 23.51 16.00 12.88
N ILE A 19 23.39 16.08 11.55
CA ILE A 19 22.07 16.13 10.91
C ILE A 19 21.33 14.82 11.19
N ARG A 20 21.93 13.65 10.95
CA ARG A 20 21.33 12.33 11.21
C ARG A 20 20.86 12.15 12.66
N ASN A 21 21.60 12.72 13.62
CA ASN A 21 21.28 12.67 15.04
C ASN A 21 20.28 13.75 15.51
N ARG A 22 19.75 14.58 14.60
CA ARG A 22 18.83 15.71 14.93
C ARG A 22 19.45 16.73 15.87
N GLU A 23 20.77 16.93 15.75
CA GLU A 23 21.54 17.85 16.57
C GLU A 23 21.82 19.19 15.87
N ILE A 24 21.17 19.47 14.74
CA ILE A 24 21.41 20.65 13.89
C ILE A 24 20.19 21.56 13.83
N ILE A 25 20.46 22.86 13.93
CA ILE A 25 19.58 23.94 13.47
C ILE A 25 20.07 24.43 12.12
N LEU A 26 19.17 24.56 11.16
CA LEU A 26 19.49 25.13 9.85
C LEU A 26 19.27 26.65 9.89
N TRP A 27 20.33 27.42 9.65
CA TRP A 27 20.28 28.88 9.58
C TRP A 27 20.44 29.36 8.14
N VAL A 28 19.41 29.98 7.58
CA VAL A 28 19.31 30.27 6.15
C VAL A 28 19.22 31.76 5.89
N GLY A 29 20.12 32.27 5.06
CA GLY A 29 20.15 33.66 4.62
C GLY A 29 19.64 33.86 3.20
N SER A 30 19.74 35.09 2.70
CA SER A 30 19.17 35.48 1.40
C SER A 30 19.82 34.78 0.20
N GLY A 31 21.00 34.17 0.40
CA GLY A 31 21.70 33.43 -0.65
C GLY A 31 20.90 32.23 -1.17
N LEU A 32 20.11 31.56 -0.33
CA LEU A 32 19.24 30.47 -0.79
C LEU A 32 18.01 31.01 -1.56
N SER A 33 17.41 32.10 -1.07
CA SER A 33 16.30 32.78 -1.74
C SER A 33 16.72 33.42 -3.08
N PHE A 34 18.00 33.77 -3.22
CA PHE A 34 18.55 34.30 -4.46
C PHE A 34 18.42 33.31 -5.62
N VAL A 35 18.65 32.02 -5.33
CA VAL A 35 18.48 30.94 -6.32
C VAL A 35 17.04 30.86 -6.80
N ALA A 36 16.08 31.11 -5.90
CA ALA A 36 14.65 31.16 -6.19
C ALA A 36 14.20 32.42 -6.96
N GLY A 37 15.11 33.35 -7.27
CA GLY A 37 14.83 34.57 -8.02
C GLY A 37 14.54 35.80 -7.15
N TYR A 38 14.64 35.69 -5.82
CA TYR A 38 14.50 36.85 -4.93
C TYR A 38 15.81 37.66 -4.84
N PRO A 39 15.74 38.97 -4.53
CA PRO A 39 16.93 39.80 -4.50
C PRO A 39 17.78 39.52 -3.26
N SER A 40 19.11 39.63 -3.42
CA SER A 40 20.02 39.80 -2.27
C SER A 40 19.79 41.15 -1.59
N ALA A 41 20.29 41.34 -0.36
CA ALA A 41 20.18 42.62 0.35
C ALA A 41 20.69 43.82 -0.48
N LYS A 42 21.80 43.64 -1.20
CA LYS A 42 22.36 44.66 -2.11
C LYS A 42 21.41 45.00 -3.26
N ARG A 43 20.78 43.98 -3.89
CA ARG A 43 19.82 44.20 -4.98
C ARG A 43 18.52 44.80 -4.45
N LEU A 44 18.06 44.42 -3.26
CA LEU A 44 16.89 44.99 -2.62
C LEU A 44 17.07 46.49 -2.35
N GLY A 45 18.25 46.88 -1.85
CA GLY A 45 18.60 48.30 -1.68
C GLY A 45 18.56 49.07 -3.00
N ALA A 46 19.03 48.46 -4.11
CA ALA A 46 18.93 49.07 -5.44
C ALA A 46 17.47 49.22 -5.90
N ILE A 47 16.62 48.21 -5.67
CA ILE A 47 15.18 48.27 -5.99
C ILE A 47 14.52 49.42 -5.23
N ILE A 48 14.80 49.59 -3.93
CA ILE A 48 14.25 50.71 -3.15
C ILE A 48 14.66 52.06 -3.77
N LYS A 49 15.92 52.19 -4.23
CA LYS A 49 16.40 53.41 -4.91
C LYS A 49 15.74 53.67 -6.27
N GLU A 50 15.26 52.63 -6.97
CA GLU A 50 14.50 52.79 -8.22
C GLU A 50 13.16 53.54 -8.01
N HIS A 51 12.64 53.56 -6.78
CA HIS A 51 11.42 54.30 -6.39
C HIS A 51 11.69 55.72 -5.85
N VAL A 52 12.92 56.23 -6.00
CA VAL A 52 13.36 57.54 -5.51
C VAL A 52 13.63 58.49 -6.68
N THR A 53 13.40 59.80 -6.50
CA THR A 53 13.70 60.77 -7.56
C THR A 53 15.22 60.97 -7.75
N PRO A 54 15.70 61.32 -8.97
CA PRO A 54 17.13 61.52 -9.22
C PRO A 54 17.82 62.52 -8.28
N GLU A 55 17.11 63.57 -7.87
CA GLU A 55 17.62 64.59 -6.94
C GLU A 55 17.83 64.07 -5.51
N GLN A 56 17.05 63.06 -5.11
CA GLN A 56 17.08 62.47 -3.78
C GLN A 56 18.07 61.32 -3.65
N LEU A 57 18.55 60.73 -4.76
CA LEU A 57 19.49 59.60 -4.75
C LEU A 57 20.77 59.88 -3.95
N LYS A 58 21.23 61.13 -3.91
CA LYS A 58 22.38 61.59 -3.12
C LYS A 58 22.27 61.27 -1.62
N HIS A 59 21.05 61.13 -1.08
CA HIS A 59 20.82 60.80 0.33
C HIS A 59 21.06 59.33 0.65
N PHE A 60 21.24 58.48 -0.37
CA PHE A 60 21.38 57.04 -0.27
C PHE A 60 22.79 56.53 -0.60
N ASP A 61 23.73 57.42 -0.91
CA ASP A 61 25.11 57.09 -1.25
C ASP A 61 25.83 56.47 -0.05
N ASP A 62 26.68 55.47 -0.31
CA ASP A 62 27.48 54.73 0.69
C ASP A 62 26.70 54.10 1.87
N LYS A 63 25.38 53.96 1.74
CA LYS A 63 24.52 53.28 2.74
C LYS A 63 24.26 51.83 2.35
N GLU A 64 24.28 50.95 3.36
CA GLU A 64 23.78 49.57 3.26
C GLU A 64 22.25 49.53 3.33
N LEU A 65 21.65 48.33 3.20
CA LEU A 65 20.21 48.15 3.08
C LEU A 65 19.44 48.82 4.23
N ASP A 66 19.93 48.70 5.46
CA ASP A 66 19.32 49.27 6.66
C ASP A 66 19.27 50.80 6.65
N GLY A 67 20.36 51.43 6.23
CA GLY A 67 20.45 52.88 6.05
C GLY A 67 19.64 53.38 4.86
N ILE A 68 19.58 52.60 3.77
CA ILE A 68 18.73 52.88 2.62
C ILE A 68 17.25 52.85 3.03
N ALA A 69 16.84 51.82 3.76
CA ALA A 69 15.47 51.67 4.23
C ALA A 69 15.08 52.78 5.21
N GLU A 70 15.95 53.12 6.17
CA GLU A 70 15.75 54.22 7.11
C GLU A 70 15.53 55.55 6.37
N GLU A 71 16.41 55.89 5.43
CA GLU A 71 16.30 57.13 4.65
C GLU A 71 15.00 57.15 3.82
N TYR A 72 14.65 56.03 3.21
CA TYR A 72 13.42 55.90 2.43
C TYR A 72 12.19 56.15 3.29
N VAL A 73 12.15 55.59 4.51
CA VAL A 73 11.02 55.78 5.44
C VAL A 73 10.92 57.23 5.90
N GLN A 74 12.05 57.89 6.16
CA GLN A 74 12.08 59.30 6.57
C GLN A 74 11.60 60.25 5.47
N ILE A 75 11.92 59.95 4.20
CA ILE A 75 11.50 60.76 3.05
C ILE A 75 10.05 60.47 2.65
N TYR A 76 9.64 59.21 2.71
CA TYR A 76 8.34 58.75 2.24
C TYR A 76 7.47 58.24 3.41
N SER A 77 7.46 56.93 3.65
CA SER A 77 6.71 56.29 4.73
C SER A 77 7.08 54.81 4.81
N ARG A 78 6.84 54.20 5.98
CA ARG A 78 6.98 52.74 6.17
C ARG A 78 6.03 51.95 5.28
N GLU A 79 4.78 52.39 5.14
CA GLU A 79 3.77 51.74 4.28
C GLU A 79 4.25 51.58 2.83
N LYS A 80 4.82 52.65 2.25
CA LYS A 80 5.39 52.59 0.89
C LYS A 80 6.56 51.63 0.77
N LEU A 81 7.44 51.58 1.78
CA LEU A 81 8.53 50.60 1.81
C LEU A 81 7.97 49.17 1.84
N ILE A 82 6.97 48.90 2.69
CA ILE A 82 6.30 47.60 2.77
C ILE A 82 5.66 47.19 1.43
N ASN A 83 5.05 48.13 0.70
CA ASN A 83 4.49 47.85 -0.62
C ASN A 83 5.57 47.40 -1.62
N ILE A 84 6.74 48.06 -1.63
CA ILE A 84 7.89 47.63 -2.44
C ILE A 84 8.33 46.21 -2.05
N LEU A 85 8.43 45.92 -0.74
CA LEU A 85 8.79 44.58 -0.28
C LEU A 85 7.76 43.54 -0.72
N SER A 86 6.48 43.88 -0.70
CA SER A 86 5.39 42.99 -1.09
C SER A 86 5.44 42.70 -2.59
N ASP A 87 5.65 43.72 -3.43
CA ASP A 87 5.83 43.57 -4.88
C ASP A 87 7.05 42.70 -5.24
N VAL A 88 8.06 42.66 -4.38
CA VAL A 88 9.25 41.83 -4.54
C VAL A 88 9.01 40.39 -4.09
N PHE A 89 8.51 40.21 -2.86
CA PHE A 89 8.51 38.91 -2.17
C PHE A 89 7.22 38.10 -2.32
N GLN A 90 6.15 38.70 -2.85
CA GLN A 90 4.92 37.96 -3.19
C GLN A 90 4.93 37.39 -4.61
N LYS A 91 5.95 37.69 -5.42
CA LYS A 91 6.15 37.06 -6.73
C LYS A 91 6.38 35.56 -6.58
N GLU A 92 5.87 34.79 -7.53
CA GLU A 92 6.13 33.35 -7.59
C GLU A 92 7.63 33.07 -7.74
N PRO A 93 8.18 32.12 -6.98
CA PRO A 93 9.59 31.77 -7.08
C PRO A 93 9.88 31.03 -8.39
N ASN A 94 11.05 31.29 -8.97
CA ASN A 94 11.50 30.59 -10.18
C ASN A 94 11.81 29.11 -9.91
N ILE A 95 12.30 28.80 -8.71
CA ILE A 95 12.66 27.45 -8.25
C ILE A 95 12.42 27.34 -6.75
N ILE A 96 11.81 26.24 -6.32
CA ILE A 96 11.54 25.94 -4.91
C ILE A 96 12.20 24.62 -4.46
N ASP A 97 12.82 23.88 -5.38
CA ASP A 97 13.23 22.49 -5.19
C ASP A 97 14.22 22.32 -4.03
N TYR A 98 15.13 23.26 -3.81
CA TYR A 98 16.05 23.22 -2.67
C TYR A 98 15.34 23.33 -1.31
N HIS A 99 14.29 24.15 -1.22
CA HIS A 99 13.48 24.25 -0.01
C HIS A 99 12.63 22.99 0.18
N LYS A 100 12.15 22.38 -0.92
CA LYS A 100 11.45 21.09 -0.89
C LYS A 100 12.37 19.96 -0.42
N MET A 101 13.59 19.87 -0.93
CA MET A 101 14.60 18.90 -0.47
C MET A 101 14.86 19.04 1.04
N ILE A 102 15.01 20.27 1.55
CA ILE A 102 15.13 20.51 3.00
C ILE A 102 13.87 20.05 3.74
N SER A 103 12.68 20.33 3.20
CA SER A 103 11.40 19.92 3.82
C SER A 103 11.18 18.43 3.92
N GLU A 104 11.84 17.68 3.05
CA GLU A 104 11.77 16.22 3.02
C GLU A 104 12.81 15.57 3.95
N ILE A 105 13.71 16.33 4.59
CA ILE A 105 14.68 15.83 5.58
C ILE A 105 14.01 15.84 6.97
N PRO A 106 13.53 14.70 7.50
CA PRO A 106 12.80 14.66 8.77
C PRO A 106 13.66 15.01 9.98
N GLN A 107 14.99 14.96 9.85
CA GLN A 107 15.92 15.28 10.93
C GLN A 107 16.13 16.80 11.13
N ILE A 108 15.79 17.64 10.15
CA ILE A 108 15.88 19.10 10.28
C ILE A 108 14.55 19.61 10.85
N GLU A 109 14.53 19.85 12.15
CA GLU A 109 13.31 20.24 12.88
C GLU A 109 13.22 21.73 13.15
N VAL A 110 14.36 22.43 13.14
CA VAL A 110 14.42 23.85 13.45
C VAL A 110 15.15 24.57 12.33
N ILE A 111 14.46 25.54 11.73
CA ILE A 111 14.99 26.44 10.72
C ILE A 111 14.92 27.86 11.28
N VAL A 112 16.03 28.59 11.17
CA VAL A 112 16.10 30.01 11.47
C VAL A 112 16.41 30.76 10.17
N THR A 113 15.70 31.83 9.88
CA THR A 113 15.95 32.63 8.69
C THR A 113 15.78 34.13 8.94
N THR A 114 16.61 34.91 8.26
CA THR A 114 16.53 36.37 8.16
C THR A 114 15.74 36.83 6.92
N ASN A 115 15.15 35.89 6.17
CA ASN A 115 14.49 36.17 4.90
C ASN A 115 13.01 36.50 5.10
N TYR A 116 12.50 37.44 4.29
CA TYR A 116 11.10 37.89 4.36
C TYR A 116 10.15 37.03 3.51
N ASP A 117 10.66 36.32 2.50
CA ASP A 117 9.93 35.47 1.54
C ASP A 117 9.27 34.26 2.20
N LYS A 118 8.38 33.56 1.48
CA LYS A 118 7.60 32.43 2.02
C LYS A 118 8.08 31.05 1.56
N LEU A 119 9.34 30.91 1.12
CA LEU A 119 9.78 29.70 0.42
C LEU A 119 9.69 28.44 1.30
N PHE A 120 10.03 28.54 2.58
CA PHE A 120 9.91 27.41 3.52
C PHE A 120 8.44 27.09 3.83
N GLU A 121 7.61 28.10 4.03
CA GLU A 121 6.18 27.92 4.23
C GLU A 121 5.52 27.22 3.03
N MET A 122 5.92 27.60 1.81
CA MET A 122 5.45 26.96 0.56
C MET A 122 5.95 25.52 0.43
N ALA A 123 7.21 25.24 0.79
CA ALA A 123 7.79 23.91 0.69
C ALA A 123 7.20 22.91 1.70
N TYR A 124 7.03 23.33 2.95
CA TYR A 124 6.52 22.49 4.03
C TYR A 124 4.99 22.43 4.11
N ALA A 125 4.28 23.37 3.47
CA ALA A 125 2.84 23.55 3.60
C ALA A 125 2.42 23.58 5.09
N ASN A 126 1.57 22.64 5.52
CA ASN A 126 1.07 22.58 6.90
C ASN A 126 2.02 21.86 7.88
N ASN A 127 3.18 21.38 7.44
CA ASN A 127 4.15 20.64 8.27
C ASN A 127 5.21 21.53 8.94
N ILE A 128 5.01 22.86 8.95
CA ILE A 128 5.90 23.82 9.61
C ILE A 128 5.12 24.86 10.40
N LEU A 129 5.60 25.17 11.60
CA LEU A 129 5.09 26.27 12.42
C LEU A 129 5.95 27.51 12.19
N LYS A 130 5.33 28.55 11.64
CA LYS A 130 5.96 29.86 11.48
C LYS A 130 5.94 30.64 12.81
N ILE A 131 7.12 31.07 13.26
CA ILE A 131 7.35 31.85 14.48
C ILE A 131 8.00 33.17 14.07
N VAL A 132 7.27 34.28 14.22
CA VAL A 132 7.73 35.62 13.82
C VAL A 132 7.86 36.55 15.03
N THR A 133 6.98 36.38 16.02
CA THR A 133 6.90 37.23 17.21
C THR A 133 7.02 36.42 18.50
N ASP A 134 7.24 37.12 19.62
CA ASP A 134 7.23 36.51 20.96
C ASP A 134 5.92 35.77 21.27
N SER A 135 4.78 36.25 20.75
CA SER A 135 3.48 35.62 20.94
C SER A 135 3.33 34.28 20.23
N ASP A 136 4.10 34.05 19.16
CA ASP A 136 4.07 32.80 18.40
C ASP A 136 4.81 31.67 19.12
N ILE A 137 5.72 31.99 20.05
CA ILE A 137 6.45 31.00 20.85
C ILE A 137 5.49 30.17 21.70
N ALA A 138 4.39 30.75 22.19
CA ALA A 138 3.38 30.00 22.94
C ALA A 138 2.71 28.89 22.11
N LYS A 139 2.79 28.95 20.78
CA LYS A 139 2.20 27.98 19.85
C LYS A 139 3.14 26.80 19.55
N SER A 140 4.41 26.83 20.00
CA SER A 140 5.44 25.84 19.64
C SER A 140 5.40 24.51 20.40
N ALA A 141 4.32 24.23 21.14
CA ALA A 141 4.19 23.00 21.95
C ALA A 141 4.03 21.70 21.13
N ASN A 142 3.97 21.77 19.80
CA ASN A 142 3.87 20.58 18.94
C ASN A 142 5.23 20.20 18.37
N ASP A 143 5.85 19.15 18.93
CA ASP A 143 7.16 18.62 18.53
C ASP A 143 7.12 17.81 17.22
N ASN A 144 5.91 17.56 16.67
CA ASN A 144 5.75 16.73 15.47
C ASN A 144 5.89 17.51 14.15
N ILE A 145 6.00 18.83 14.19
CA ILE A 145 6.16 19.69 13.00
C ILE A 145 7.46 20.48 13.10
N ALA A 146 8.03 20.88 11.96
CA ALA A 146 9.21 21.73 11.96
C ALA A 146 8.87 23.13 12.50
N HIS A 147 9.85 23.84 13.05
CA HIS A 147 9.70 25.23 13.51
C HIS A 147 10.53 26.17 12.65
N LEU A 148 9.89 27.19 12.09
CA LEU A 148 10.53 28.23 11.28
C LEU A 148 10.56 29.55 12.05
N TYR A 149 11.73 29.92 12.53
CA TYR A 149 11.99 31.19 13.19
C TYR A 149 12.37 32.25 12.14
N LYS A 150 11.48 33.23 11.92
CA LYS A 150 11.71 34.33 10.97
C LYS A 150 12.06 35.60 11.73
N ILE A 151 13.35 35.76 12.02
CA ILE A 151 13.82 36.72 13.02
C ILE A 151 13.81 38.17 12.54
N HIS A 152 13.68 38.39 11.23
CA HIS A 152 13.51 39.74 10.64
C HIS A 152 12.07 40.04 10.23
N GLY A 153 11.11 39.25 10.69
CA GLY A 153 9.73 39.38 10.26
C GLY A 153 9.41 38.56 9.00
N CYS A 154 8.20 38.76 8.49
CA CYS A 154 7.67 38.03 7.34
C CYS A 154 6.79 38.96 6.52
N ILE A 155 6.74 38.77 5.20
CA ILE A 155 5.90 39.60 4.32
C ILE A 155 4.39 39.47 4.62
N ASP A 156 3.97 38.41 5.31
CA ASP A 156 2.60 38.23 5.82
C ASP A 156 2.28 38.99 7.10
N SER A 157 3.30 39.55 7.74
CA SER A 157 3.13 40.32 8.98
C SER A 157 4.02 41.56 8.90
N PRO A 158 3.67 42.51 8.00
CA PRO A 158 4.56 43.62 7.65
C PRO A 158 4.95 44.51 8.83
N ASP A 159 4.10 44.60 9.85
CA ASP A 159 4.35 45.38 11.06
C ASP A 159 5.60 44.89 11.81
N ASN A 160 5.95 43.61 11.68
CA ASN A 160 7.07 42.97 12.37
C ASN A 160 8.36 42.92 11.53
N ILE A 161 8.37 43.52 10.33
CA ILE A 161 9.56 43.50 9.46
C ILE A 161 10.68 44.36 10.06
N ILE A 162 11.86 43.78 10.20
CA ILE A 162 13.06 44.47 10.67
C ILE A 162 13.93 44.76 9.45
N ILE A 163 13.96 46.02 9.02
CA ILE A 163 14.75 46.41 7.84
C ILE A 163 15.42 47.76 8.00
N THR A 164 14.91 48.69 8.81
CA THR A 164 15.52 50.01 9.03
C THR A 164 16.55 49.99 10.16
N LYS A 165 17.46 50.96 10.20
CA LYS A 165 18.41 51.14 11.33
C LYS A 165 17.70 51.25 12.68
N SER A 166 16.57 51.96 12.71
CA SER A 166 15.74 52.09 13.90
C SER A 166 15.15 50.74 14.33
N ASP A 167 14.72 49.91 13.38
CA ASP A 167 14.21 48.56 13.67
C ASP A 167 15.30 47.67 14.30
N TYR A 168 16.50 47.63 13.71
CA TYR A 168 17.63 46.85 14.25
C TYR A 168 18.03 47.34 15.65
N THR A 169 18.09 48.66 15.85
CA THR A 169 18.40 49.23 17.16
C THR A 169 17.33 48.79 18.18
N GLY A 170 16.05 48.89 17.84
CA GLY A 170 14.95 48.45 18.68
C GLY A 170 14.98 46.95 18.99
N PHE A 171 15.33 46.12 18.02
CA PHE A 171 15.48 44.67 18.15
C PHE A 171 16.51 44.29 19.22
N PHE A 172 17.68 44.94 19.21
CA PHE A 172 18.76 44.63 20.15
C PHE A 172 18.68 45.37 21.50
N THR A 173 18.09 46.57 21.55
CA THR A 173 18.18 47.46 22.74
C THR A 173 16.87 47.64 23.51
N ASN A 174 15.72 47.56 22.85
CA ASN A 174 14.42 47.90 23.47
C ASN A 174 13.60 46.69 23.93
N GLY A 175 14.14 45.47 23.78
CA GLY A 175 13.54 44.25 24.32
C GLY A 175 12.25 43.78 23.64
N GLN A 176 11.95 44.30 22.45
CA GLN A 176 10.71 44.06 21.69
C GLN A 176 10.56 42.60 21.18
N TYR A 177 11.64 41.81 21.24
CA TYR A 177 11.68 40.38 20.86
C TYR A 177 12.51 39.54 21.84
N ASN A 178 12.47 39.90 23.12
CA ASN A 178 13.30 39.28 24.15
C ASN A 178 13.07 37.78 24.29
N LEU A 179 11.82 37.30 24.14
CA LEU A 179 11.54 35.88 24.25
C LEU A 179 12.03 35.11 23.02
N LEU A 180 11.82 35.65 21.82
CA LEU A 180 12.30 35.05 20.57
C LEU A 180 13.83 34.93 20.58
N TRP A 181 14.50 36.00 20.98
CA TRP A 181 15.95 36.01 21.10
C TRP A 181 16.44 35.04 22.17
N SER A 182 15.78 35.00 23.34
CA SER A 182 16.11 34.03 24.40
C SER A 182 15.93 32.59 23.93
N ALA A 183 14.87 32.30 23.16
CA ALA A 183 14.65 31.00 22.56
C ALA A 183 15.77 30.60 21.59
N LEU A 184 16.21 31.52 20.72
CA LEU A 184 17.35 31.29 19.82
C LEU A 184 18.65 31.03 20.58
N LYS A 185 18.93 31.74 21.69
CA LYS A 185 20.10 31.45 22.52
C LYS A 185 20.04 30.05 23.12
N VAL A 186 18.89 29.65 23.63
CA VAL A 186 18.69 28.30 24.19
C VAL A 186 18.89 27.26 23.09
N LEU A 187 18.34 27.48 21.91
CA LEU A 187 18.52 26.62 20.73
C LEU A 187 20.01 26.52 20.34
N ALA A 188 20.70 27.65 20.17
CA ALA A 188 22.12 27.71 19.85
C ALA A 188 23.02 27.06 20.92
N SER A 189 22.59 27.04 22.20
CA SER A 189 23.33 26.34 23.27
C SER A 189 23.14 24.82 23.25
N LYS A 190 22.01 24.33 22.70
CA LYS A 190 21.64 22.92 22.70
C LYS A 190 22.07 22.20 21.43
N TYR A 191 22.06 22.88 20.30
CA TYR A 191 22.24 22.31 18.97
C TYR A 191 23.41 22.95 18.24
N SER A 192 24.03 22.19 17.35
CA SER A 192 24.94 22.70 16.33
C SER A 192 24.16 23.55 15.31
N ILE A 193 24.83 24.51 14.66
CA ILE A 193 24.19 25.37 13.64
C ILE A 193 24.88 25.20 12.30
N LEU A 194 24.08 24.99 11.25
CA LEU A 194 24.52 24.99 9.86
C LEU A 194 24.05 26.27 9.16
N PHE A 195 24.99 27.13 8.78
CA PHE A 195 24.71 28.36 8.02
C PHE A 195 24.78 28.08 6.52
N ILE A 196 23.70 28.37 5.79
CA ILE A 196 23.61 28.26 4.32
C ILE A 196 23.09 29.56 3.72
N GLY A 197 23.72 29.99 2.61
CA GLY A 197 23.29 31.19 1.89
C GLY A 197 23.41 32.47 2.73
N TYR A 198 24.35 32.46 3.68
CA TYR A 198 24.47 33.49 4.71
C TYR A 198 25.81 34.22 4.57
N SER A 199 25.81 35.54 4.75
CA SER A 199 27.05 36.32 4.86
C SER A 199 27.45 36.40 6.33
N PHE A 200 28.67 35.97 6.68
CA PHE A 200 29.21 36.12 8.05
C PHE A 200 29.30 37.58 8.52
N GLU A 201 29.10 38.54 7.62
CA GLU A 201 29.13 39.96 7.94
C GLU A 201 27.85 40.47 8.61
N ASP A 202 26.76 39.69 8.54
CA ASP A 202 25.48 40.03 9.16
C ASP A 202 25.65 40.21 10.68
N GLN A 203 25.13 41.34 11.16
CA GLN A 203 25.23 41.73 12.57
C GLN A 203 24.49 40.75 13.49
N ASN A 204 23.42 40.09 13.02
CA ASN A 204 22.67 39.14 13.83
C ASN A 204 23.49 37.91 14.18
N VAL A 205 24.19 37.34 13.19
CA VAL A 205 25.05 36.17 13.41
C VAL A 205 26.22 36.50 14.30
N LYS A 206 26.85 37.67 14.09
CA LYS A 206 27.87 38.16 15.03
C LYS A 206 27.30 38.30 16.43
N TYR A 207 26.09 38.82 16.59
CA TYR A 207 25.47 39.00 17.90
C TYR A 207 25.07 37.68 18.56
N VAL A 208 24.50 36.71 17.84
CA VAL A 208 24.27 35.34 18.34
C VAL A 208 25.60 34.77 18.84
N PHE A 209 26.64 34.81 18.01
CA PHE A 209 27.91 34.19 18.32
C PHE A 209 28.66 34.90 19.44
N GLU A 210 28.72 36.23 19.42
CA GLU A 210 29.40 36.99 20.47
C GLU A 210 28.69 36.88 21.81
N ASP A 211 27.37 36.73 21.85
CA ASP A 211 26.63 36.67 23.10
C ASP A 211 26.54 35.22 23.62
N VAL A 212 26.24 34.25 22.77
CA VAL A 212 26.11 32.84 23.15
C VAL A 212 27.47 32.18 23.33
N LEU A 213 28.42 32.35 22.41
CA LEU A 213 29.71 31.65 22.51
C LEU A 213 30.57 32.18 23.64
N LYS A 214 30.53 33.49 23.93
CA LYS A 214 31.21 34.03 25.10
C LYS A 214 30.67 33.43 26.41
N GLN A 215 29.37 33.12 26.48
CA GLN A 215 28.75 32.51 27.66
C GLN A 215 29.01 31.00 27.75
N LEU A 216 29.12 30.29 26.63
CA LEU A 216 29.40 28.85 26.58
C LEU A 216 30.88 28.50 26.73
N GLY A 217 31.79 29.43 26.42
CA GLY A 217 33.23 29.21 26.46
C GLY A 217 33.66 28.02 25.57
N ASP A 218 34.52 27.15 26.09
CA ASP A 218 35.04 25.98 25.37
C ASP A 218 34.01 24.84 25.22
N ASN A 219 32.83 24.94 25.86
CA ASN A 219 31.77 23.93 25.83
C ASN A 219 30.69 24.23 24.78
N HIS A 220 31.01 25.02 23.75
CA HIS A 220 30.07 25.30 22.67
C HIS A 220 29.82 24.06 21.79
N LYS A 221 28.81 24.15 20.93
CA LYS A 221 28.52 23.15 19.90
C LYS A 221 29.32 23.46 18.63
N ASP A 222 29.50 22.46 17.78
CA ASP A 222 30.13 22.67 16.48
C ASP A 222 29.22 23.51 15.57
N TYR A 223 29.82 24.42 14.81
CA TYR A 223 29.13 25.26 13.83
C TYR A 223 29.71 25.06 12.44
N PHE A 224 28.88 25.18 11.43
CA PHE A 224 29.25 24.92 10.04
C PHE A 224 28.81 26.07 9.16
N LEU A 225 29.68 26.54 8.27
CA LEU A 225 29.36 27.55 7.27
C LEU A 225 29.58 27.00 5.88
N ILE A 226 28.49 26.92 5.10
CA ILE A 226 28.52 26.60 3.67
C ILE A 226 28.42 27.89 2.87
N SER A 227 29.50 28.23 2.17
CA SER A 227 29.56 29.41 1.31
C SER A 227 30.59 29.20 0.20
N PRO A 228 30.35 29.67 -1.05
CA PRO A 228 31.27 29.46 -2.16
C PRO A 228 32.55 30.31 -2.06
N ASP A 229 32.41 31.56 -1.59
CA ASP A 229 33.46 32.57 -1.65
C ASP A 229 33.60 33.27 -0.29
N PHE A 230 34.28 32.64 0.67
CA PHE A 230 34.61 33.27 1.94
C PHE A 230 36.06 33.80 1.95
N PRO A 231 36.30 35.13 2.11
CA PRO A 231 37.64 35.70 2.00
C PRO A 231 38.64 35.08 2.98
N GLU A 232 39.82 34.66 2.49
CA GLU A 232 40.85 33.99 3.31
C GLU A 232 41.23 34.77 4.57
N HIS A 233 41.37 36.10 4.45
CA HIS A 233 41.72 36.96 5.59
C HIS A 233 40.62 37.00 6.67
N LYS A 234 39.38 36.60 6.36
CA LYS A 234 38.26 36.48 7.31
C LYS A 234 38.10 35.07 7.85
N GLN A 235 38.65 34.05 7.19
CA GLN A 235 38.60 32.66 7.67
C GLN A 235 39.25 32.48 9.05
N GLN A 236 40.21 33.34 9.42
CA GLN A 236 40.79 33.34 10.76
C GLN A 236 39.76 33.63 11.85
N VAL A 237 38.75 34.47 11.57
CA VAL A 237 37.68 34.78 12.51
C VAL A 237 36.76 33.57 12.72
N LEU A 238 36.52 32.76 11.68
CA LEU A 238 35.75 31.52 11.81
C LEU A 238 36.41 30.55 12.79
N LYS A 239 37.74 30.46 12.79
CA LYS A 239 38.50 29.63 13.74
C LYS A 239 38.35 30.10 15.18
N GLN A 240 38.18 31.40 15.43
CA GLN A 240 37.96 31.93 16.79
C GLN A 240 36.63 31.45 17.38
N TYR A 241 35.65 31.18 16.52
CA TYR A 241 34.32 30.70 16.91
C TYR A 241 34.12 29.20 16.65
N SER A 242 35.20 28.46 16.34
CA SER A 242 35.18 27.04 15.97
C SER A 242 34.17 26.70 14.87
N ILE A 243 34.02 27.59 13.89
CA ILE A 243 33.16 27.39 12.73
C ILE A 243 33.94 26.63 11.66
N GLU A 244 33.46 25.46 11.29
CA GLU A 244 33.95 24.68 10.16
C GLU A 244 33.45 25.31 8.85
N TYR A 245 34.39 25.78 8.03
CA TYR A 245 34.09 26.35 6.72
C TYR A 245 34.11 25.26 5.64
N ILE A 246 33.00 25.12 4.91
CA ILE A 246 32.83 24.22 3.79
C ILE A 246 32.64 25.08 2.54
N GLN A 247 33.65 25.10 1.68
CA GLN A 247 33.64 25.89 0.46
C GLN A 247 32.75 25.23 -0.59
N MET A 248 31.47 25.63 -0.64
CA MET A 248 30.47 25.05 -1.54
C MET A 248 29.29 26.01 -1.72
N LYS A 249 28.63 25.98 -2.88
CA LYS A 249 27.36 26.69 -3.08
C LYS A 249 26.22 25.96 -2.38
N ALA A 250 25.17 26.69 -2.03
CA ALA A 250 23.97 26.09 -1.44
C ALA A 250 23.31 25.10 -2.41
N GLU A 251 23.29 25.45 -3.70
CA GLU A 251 22.75 24.60 -4.78
C GLU A 251 23.45 23.25 -4.93
N ASP A 252 24.71 23.16 -4.53
CA ASP A 252 25.51 21.93 -4.59
C ASP A 252 25.46 21.16 -3.26
N ALA A 253 25.42 21.88 -2.14
CA ALA A 253 25.42 21.29 -0.80
C ALA A 253 24.09 20.62 -0.45
N ILE A 254 22.95 21.27 -0.75
CA ILE A 254 21.62 20.77 -0.38
C ILE A 254 21.33 19.40 -1.02
N PRO A 255 21.52 19.19 -2.34
CA PRO A 255 21.31 17.87 -2.94
C PRO A 255 22.24 16.79 -2.37
N LYS A 256 23.50 17.14 -2.05
CA LYS A 256 24.44 16.20 -1.42
C LYS A 256 23.99 15.81 -0.01
N ILE A 257 23.58 16.78 0.82
CA ILE A 257 23.02 16.52 2.16
C ILE A 257 21.77 15.65 2.02
N TYR A 258 20.84 16.03 1.15
CA TYR A 258 19.59 15.31 0.93
C TYR A 258 19.84 13.84 0.57
N LYS A 259 20.75 13.59 -0.37
CA LYS A 259 21.15 12.24 -0.77
C LYS A 259 21.76 11.45 0.38
N GLU A 260 22.75 12.00 1.09
CA GLU A 260 23.40 11.32 2.23
C GLU A 260 22.41 10.96 3.32
N ILE A 261 21.45 11.85 3.61
CA ILE A 261 20.40 11.58 4.59
C ILE A 261 19.43 10.51 4.09
N ASN A 262 19.03 10.55 2.82
CA ASN A 262 18.14 9.56 2.24
C ASN A 262 18.75 8.16 2.24
N GLU A 263 20.03 8.04 1.89
CA GLU A 263 20.78 6.78 1.92
C GLU A 263 20.75 6.12 3.30
N HIS A 264 20.75 6.93 4.37
CA HIS A 264 20.73 6.46 5.76
C HIS A 264 19.35 6.48 6.44
N LEU A 265 18.29 6.90 5.74
CA LEU A 265 16.96 7.12 6.34
C LEU A 265 16.38 5.87 7.01
N ILE A 266 16.57 4.70 6.38
CA ILE A 266 16.06 3.43 6.93
C ILE A 266 16.84 3.08 8.22
N ASP A 267 18.17 3.16 8.17
CA ASP A 267 19.05 2.91 9.31
C ASP A 267 18.76 3.84 10.50
N ASP A 268 18.61 5.14 10.24
CA ASP A 268 18.33 6.15 11.26
C ASP A 268 16.99 5.89 11.99
N GLY A 269 15.98 5.38 11.29
CA GLY A 269 14.72 4.99 11.91
C GLY A 269 14.82 3.72 12.75
N ILE A 270 15.57 2.71 12.30
CA ILE A 270 15.78 1.48 13.08
C ILE A 270 16.56 1.79 14.38
N LYS A 271 17.57 2.66 14.27
CA LYS A 271 18.38 3.14 15.40
C LYS A 271 17.62 4.06 16.36
N GLY A 272 16.39 4.44 16.01
CA GLY A 272 15.56 5.33 16.83
C GLY A 272 16.05 6.78 16.85
N ARG A 273 16.88 7.19 15.89
CA ARG A 273 17.28 8.60 15.73
C ARG A 273 16.07 9.46 15.34
N ILE A 274 15.17 8.89 14.54
CA ILE A 274 13.93 9.54 14.10
C ILE A 274 12.74 8.92 14.86
N PRO A 275 11.78 9.73 15.36
CA PRO A 275 10.56 9.20 15.95
C PRO A 275 9.79 8.30 14.97
N LEU A 276 9.27 7.17 15.45
CA LEU A 276 8.67 6.11 14.61
C LEU A 276 7.64 6.65 13.60
N LEU A 277 6.72 7.53 14.05
CA LEU A 277 5.68 8.10 13.18
C LEU A 277 6.26 9.05 12.11
N LYS A 278 7.26 9.87 12.45
CA LYS A 278 7.96 10.73 11.47
C LYS A 278 8.71 9.88 10.45
N TRP A 279 9.36 8.81 10.90
CA TRP A 279 10.10 7.89 10.04
C TRP A 279 9.18 7.15 9.06
N GLN A 280 8.07 6.57 9.56
CA GLN A 280 7.08 5.90 8.71
C GLN A 280 6.48 6.85 7.66
N LYS A 281 6.14 8.08 8.06
CA LYS A 281 5.65 9.10 7.12
C LYS A 281 6.70 9.45 6.07
N ALA A 282 7.95 9.67 6.47
CA ALA A 282 9.04 10.00 5.55
C ALA A 282 9.30 8.89 4.50
N LEU A 283 9.15 7.62 4.90
CA LEU A 283 9.23 6.47 3.99
C LEU A 283 8.00 6.39 3.08
N GLU A 284 6.80 6.62 3.61
CA GLU A 284 5.57 6.61 2.81
C GLU A 284 5.57 7.71 1.74
N ASP A 285 6.02 8.92 2.07
CA ASP A 285 6.17 10.04 1.11
C ASP A 285 7.15 9.68 -0.02
N ARG A 286 8.11 8.78 0.25
CA ARG A 286 9.05 8.19 -0.71
C ARG A 286 8.53 6.90 -1.36
N LYS A 287 7.28 6.53 -1.12
CA LYS A 287 6.62 5.30 -1.60
C LYS A 287 7.34 4.02 -1.18
N ILE A 288 8.01 4.04 -0.03
CA ILE A 288 8.63 2.88 0.60
C ILE A 288 7.64 2.38 1.66
N GLU A 289 7.24 1.11 1.55
CA GLU A 289 6.38 0.45 2.52
C GLU A 289 7.26 -0.23 3.57
N VAL A 290 7.05 0.10 4.85
CA VAL A 290 7.69 -0.59 5.97
C VAL A 290 6.65 -0.99 7.00
N VAL A 291 6.61 -2.28 7.32
CA VAL A 291 5.90 -2.81 8.49
C VAL A 291 6.93 -3.05 9.58
N SER A 292 6.77 -2.37 10.70
CA SER A 292 7.68 -2.47 11.85
C SER A 292 6.92 -2.67 13.15
N SER A 293 7.59 -3.28 14.13
CA SER A 293 7.10 -3.44 15.50
C SER A 293 8.17 -3.01 16.51
N LEU A 294 7.75 -2.68 17.72
CA LEU A 294 8.68 -2.40 18.83
C LEU A 294 8.88 -3.67 19.64
N GLU A 295 10.11 -4.20 19.64
CA GLU A 295 10.51 -5.39 20.38
C GLU A 295 11.65 -5.03 21.32
N GLY A 296 11.42 -5.10 22.64
CA GLY A 296 12.44 -4.75 23.64
C GLY A 296 12.92 -3.29 23.57
N GLY A 297 12.08 -2.37 23.11
CA GLY A 297 12.42 -0.95 22.93
C GLY A 297 13.22 -0.65 21.65
N LYS A 298 13.45 -1.65 20.79
CA LYS A 298 14.08 -1.47 19.48
C LYS A 298 13.06 -1.65 18.36
N VAL A 299 13.28 -0.96 17.25
CA VAL A 299 12.46 -1.11 16.03
C VAL A 299 12.88 -2.40 15.33
N SER A 300 11.92 -3.28 15.08
CA SER A 300 12.07 -4.55 14.36
C SER A 300 11.30 -4.45 13.04
N ILE A 301 11.99 -4.62 11.90
CA ILE A 301 11.35 -4.58 10.58
C ILE A 301 10.78 -5.97 10.27
N LYS A 302 9.48 -6.04 9.99
CA LYS A 302 8.77 -7.26 9.58
C LYS A 302 8.59 -7.35 8.07
N LYS A 303 8.48 -6.21 7.39
CA LYS A 303 8.37 -6.11 5.92
C LYS A 303 8.98 -4.80 5.47
N ILE A 304 9.70 -4.82 4.36
CA ILE A 304 10.16 -3.62 3.65
C ILE A 304 10.04 -3.85 2.14
N GLY A 305 9.59 -2.83 1.41
CA GLY A 305 9.40 -2.89 -0.04
C GLY A 305 9.01 -1.54 -0.62
N THR A 306 8.64 -1.51 -1.90
CA THR A 306 8.03 -0.33 -2.53
C THR A 306 6.51 -0.48 -2.57
N LYS A 307 5.79 0.63 -2.42
CA LYS A 307 4.32 0.68 -2.46
C LYS A 307 3.78 0.43 -3.87
N ASP A 308 4.56 0.82 -4.88
CA ASP A 308 4.26 0.63 -6.30
C ASP A 308 5.56 0.48 -7.13
N ASN A 309 5.41 0.35 -8.45
CA ASN A 309 6.53 0.23 -9.39
C ASN A 309 7.18 1.58 -9.79
N SER A 310 6.78 2.70 -9.18
CA SER A 310 7.35 4.01 -9.52
C SER A 310 8.70 4.26 -8.85
N VAL A 311 9.03 3.48 -7.81
CA VAL A 311 10.33 3.50 -7.14
C VAL A 311 11.05 2.20 -7.47
N LYS A 312 12.32 2.32 -7.90
CA LYS A 312 13.16 1.15 -8.16
C LYS A 312 13.64 0.56 -6.84
N ALA A 313 13.61 -0.76 -6.74
CA ALA A 313 14.23 -1.50 -5.66
C ALA A 313 15.21 -2.55 -6.22
N GLY A 314 16.22 -2.87 -5.43
CA GLY A 314 17.21 -3.89 -5.78
C GLY A 314 18.19 -4.11 -4.65
N GLY A 315 19.21 -4.95 -4.86
CA GLY A 315 20.19 -5.21 -3.84
C GLY A 315 21.12 -6.38 -4.14
N THR A 316 21.95 -6.69 -3.15
CA THR A 316 22.83 -7.86 -3.10
C THR A 316 22.57 -8.64 -1.82
N ILE A 317 22.64 -9.96 -1.93
CA ILE A 317 22.51 -10.89 -0.81
C ILE A 317 23.79 -11.71 -0.77
N HIS A 318 24.46 -11.75 0.38
CA HIS A 318 25.59 -12.62 0.63
C HIS A 318 25.19 -13.62 1.71
N PHE A 319 25.54 -14.88 1.54
CA PHE A 319 25.30 -15.93 2.53
C PHE A 319 26.26 -17.10 2.29
N LYS A 320 26.46 -17.90 3.32
CA LYS A 320 27.12 -19.20 3.26
C LYS A 320 26.08 -20.31 3.38
N THR A 321 26.31 -21.41 2.67
CA THR A 321 25.38 -22.55 2.65
C THR A 321 26.11 -23.85 2.30
N THR A 322 25.50 -25.00 2.62
CA THR A 322 25.98 -26.32 2.21
C THR A 322 25.50 -26.68 0.79
N ASN A 323 26.12 -27.71 0.20
CA ASN A 323 25.73 -28.23 -1.12
C ASN A 323 24.30 -28.81 -1.17
N ASP A 324 23.74 -29.21 -0.03
CA ASP A 324 22.42 -29.84 0.05
C ASP A 324 21.29 -28.86 -0.29
N ASN A 325 21.55 -27.55 -0.21
CA ASN A 325 20.57 -26.49 -0.47
C ASN A 325 20.53 -26.02 -1.94
N ARG A 326 21.21 -26.69 -2.88
CA ARG A 326 21.31 -26.25 -4.30
C ARG A 326 19.96 -25.97 -4.96
N GLN A 327 18.93 -26.78 -4.70
CA GLN A 327 17.62 -26.58 -5.30
C GLN A 327 16.97 -25.27 -4.83
N LYS A 328 17.07 -24.98 -3.53
CA LYS A 328 16.54 -23.75 -2.92
C LYS A 328 17.30 -22.51 -3.39
N ILE A 329 18.61 -22.63 -3.62
CA ILE A 329 19.44 -21.58 -4.23
C ILE A 329 19.02 -21.31 -5.68
N ASN A 330 18.79 -22.36 -6.48
CA ASN A 330 18.31 -22.20 -7.85
C ASN A 330 16.93 -21.52 -7.87
N GLU A 331 16.03 -21.92 -6.97
CA GLU A 331 14.72 -21.29 -6.83
C GLU A 331 14.83 -19.81 -6.42
N LEU A 332 15.73 -19.49 -5.48
CA LEU A 332 16.06 -18.11 -5.12
C LEU A 332 16.51 -17.31 -6.34
N PHE A 333 17.45 -17.85 -7.13
CA PHE A 333 17.92 -17.20 -8.35
C PHE A 333 16.81 -17.02 -9.39
N ASP A 334 15.94 -18.01 -9.56
CA ASP A 334 14.85 -17.92 -10.52
C ASP A 334 13.80 -16.88 -10.09
N VAL A 335 13.50 -16.75 -8.79
CA VAL A 335 12.58 -15.73 -8.28
C VAL A 335 13.20 -14.32 -8.37
N ILE A 336 14.45 -14.14 -7.94
CA ILE A 336 15.13 -12.83 -7.97
C ILE A 336 15.36 -12.33 -9.41
N ASN A 337 15.79 -13.23 -10.31
CA ASN A 337 15.99 -12.87 -11.73
C ASN A 337 14.68 -12.85 -12.52
N GLY A 338 13.55 -13.05 -11.84
CA GLY A 338 12.24 -12.96 -12.46
C GLY A 338 11.94 -14.06 -13.47
N LYS A 339 12.65 -15.20 -13.43
CA LYS A 339 12.39 -16.38 -14.26
C LYS A 339 11.25 -17.24 -13.72
N LYS A 340 10.91 -17.09 -12.44
CA LYS A 340 9.82 -17.81 -11.76
C LYS A 340 9.07 -16.84 -10.85
N ILE A 341 7.75 -16.97 -10.82
CA ILE A 341 6.89 -16.29 -9.85
C ILE A 341 6.80 -17.16 -8.60
N GLY A 342 6.98 -16.58 -7.43
CA GLY A 342 6.87 -17.30 -6.18
C GLY A 342 7.41 -16.54 -4.98
N GLN A 343 7.66 -17.30 -3.93
CA GLN A 343 8.29 -16.81 -2.71
C GLN A 343 9.39 -17.77 -2.27
N VAL A 344 10.49 -17.22 -1.76
CA VAL A 344 11.62 -17.99 -1.25
C VAL A 344 11.95 -17.50 0.15
N LYS A 345 12.06 -18.46 1.08
CA LYS A 345 12.41 -18.20 2.47
C LYS A 345 13.83 -18.69 2.77
N LEU A 346 14.68 -17.79 3.24
CA LEU A 346 16.03 -18.07 3.72
C LEU A 346 16.03 -17.92 5.25
N SER A 347 16.58 -18.89 5.96
CA SER A 347 16.58 -18.95 7.44
C SER A 347 17.86 -19.61 7.94
N LYS A 348 17.83 -20.26 9.13
CA LYS A 348 18.98 -20.90 9.84
C LYS A 348 19.85 -21.85 9.02
N GLU A 349 19.43 -22.24 7.83
CA GLU A 349 20.18 -23.07 6.88
C GLU A 349 21.27 -22.27 6.13
N PHE A 350 21.22 -20.94 6.22
CA PHE A 350 22.12 -19.99 5.56
C PHE A 350 22.86 -19.17 6.62
N ASP A 351 24.15 -19.44 6.79
CA ASP A 351 25.02 -18.72 7.72
C ASP A 351 25.50 -17.40 7.12
N ASP A 352 25.85 -16.41 7.95
CA ASP A 352 26.38 -15.10 7.53
C ASP A 352 25.52 -14.42 6.45
N LEU A 353 24.20 -14.38 6.67
CA LEU A 353 23.25 -13.75 5.76
C LEU A 353 23.35 -12.22 5.88
N ASP A 354 24.01 -11.60 4.90
CA ASP A 354 24.12 -10.16 4.74
C ASP A 354 23.26 -9.69 3.56
N LEU A 355 22.59 -8.56 3.76
CA LEU A 355 21.67 -7.98 2.77
C LEU A 355 22.00 -6.51 2.57
N LYS A 356 22.28 -6.09 1.33
CA LYS A 356 22.32 -4.67 0.98
C LYS A 356 21.26 -4.39 -0.05
N THR A 357 20.21 -3.67 0.32
CA THR A 357 19.10 -3.31 -0.57
C THR A 357 18.97 -1.81 -0.69
N PHE A 358 18.44 -1.35 -1.82
CA PHE A 358 18.07 0.04 -2.05
C PHE A 358 16.61 0.13 -2.47
N PHE A 359 15.96 1.22 -2.08
CA PHE A 359 14.60 1.59 -2.41
C PHE A 359 14.62 3.08 -2.79
N GLY A 360 14.69 3.36 -4.10
CA GLY A 360 15.02 4.70 -4.58
C GLY A 360 16.43 5.10 -4.14
N GLU A 361 16.55 6.19 -3.38
CA GLU A 361 17.81 6.64 -2.79
C GLU A 361 18.09 6.02 -1.42
N SER A 362 17.09 5.41 -0.76
CA SER A 362 17.27 4.87 0.59
C SER A 362 17.91 3.49 0.57
N ILE A 363 18.94 3.31 1.40
CA ILE A 363 19.71 2.07 1.48
C ILE A 363 19.39 1.38 2.82
N PHE A 364 19.20 0.07 2.75
CA PHE A 364 19.12 -0.81 3.90
C PHE A 364 20.27 -1.80 3.85
N ILE A 365 21.07 -1.84 4.91
CA ILE A 365 22.19 -2.76 5.09
C ILE A 365 21.88 -3.64 6.31
N GLY A 366 21.56 -4.92 6.08
CA GLY A 366 21.44 -5.97 7.09
C GLY A 366 22.70 -6.84 7.13
N GLY A 367 23.06 -7.38 8.31
CA GLY A 367 24.28 -8.17 8.49
C GLY A 367 24.99 -7.90 9.82
N GLU A 368 25.92 -6.93 9.84
CA GLU A 368 26.80 -6.70 11.00
C GLU A 368 26.09 -6.09 12.22
N GLU A 369 25.19 -5.12 12.03
CA GLU A 369 24.44 -4.47 13.12
C GLU A 369 23.00 -5.03 13.29
N PHE A 370 22.48 -5.70 12.26
CA PHE A 370 21.10 -6.19 12.20
C PHE A 370 21.10 -7.69 11.90
N LYS A 371 20.87 -8.50 12.94
CA LYS A 371 20.76 -9.95 12.81
C LYS A 371 19.50 -10.31 12.02
N ILE A 372 19.66 -10.86 10.83
CA ILE A 372 18.55 -11.38 10.01
C ILE A 372 18.22 -12.79 10.49
N GLU A 373 17.03 -13.00 11.08
CA GLU A 373 16.59 -14.33 11.54
C GLU A 373 15.95 -15.16 10.42
N GLU A 374 15.13 -14.50 9.60
CA GLU A 374 14.44 -15.06 8.43
C GLU A 374 14.34 -13.96 7.37
N LEU A 375 14.64 -14.29 6.11
CA LEU A 375 14.46 -13.42 4.96
C LEU A 375 13.50 -14.09 3.98
N GLU A 376 12.36 -13.46 3.74
CA GLU A 376 11.38 -13.90 2.76
C GLU A 376 11.37 -12.95 1.56
N ILE A 377 11.63 -13.48 0.37
CA ILE A 377 11.59 -12.74 -0.90
C ILE A 377 10.35 -13.19 -1.65
N LYS A 378 9.49 -12.24 -2.03
CA LYS A 378 8.25 -12.50 -2.80
C LYS A 378 8.29 -11.76 -4.13
N SER A 379 7.76 -12.39 -5.16
CA SER A 379 7.45 -11.68 -6.40
C SER A 379 6.45 -10.54 -6.14
N PRO A 380 6.58 -9.39 -6.80
CA PRO A 380 5.69 -8.26 -6.61
C PRO A 380 4.26 -8.63 -7.02
N VAL A 381 3.29 -8.28 -6.17
CA VAL A 381 1.86 -8.50 -6.38
C VAL A 381 1.18 -7.16 -6.58
N GLN A 382 0.39 -7.05 -7.64
CA GLN A 382 -0.45 -5.90 -7.90
C GLN A 382 -1.92 -6.31 -7.87
N ASP A 383 -2.70 -5.70 -6.99
CA ASP A 383 -4.15 -5.90 -6.96
C ASP A 383 -4.80 -5.35 -8.23
N ILE A 384 -5.72 -6.14 -8.79
CA ILE A 384 -6.48 -5.79 -9.99
C ILE A 384 -7.98 -6.07 -9.79
N ARG A 385 -8.79 -5.39 -10.60
CA ARG A 385 -10.23 -5.67 -10.72
C ARG A 385 -10.56 -6.05 -12.15
N THR A 386 -11.37 -7.08 -12.29
CA THR A 386 -11.70 -7.64 -13.60
C THR A 386 -13.19 -7.89 -13.79
N ASN A 387 -13.60 -7.95 -15.06
CA ASN A 387 -14.92 -8.42 -15.44
C ASN A 387 -14.77 -9.58 -16.43
N PHE A 388 -15.43 -10.69 -16.13
CA PHE A 388 -15.56 -11.84 -17.02
C PHE A 388 -16.85 -11.70 -17.79
N ILE A 389 -16.81 -11.82 -19.12
CA ILE A 389 -18.00 -11.76 -19.97
C ILE A 389 -17.90 -12.83 -21.04
N LEU A 390 -18.91 -13.69 -21.13
CA LEU A 390 -19.12 -14.54 -22.29
C LEU A 390 -19.89 -13.78 -23.35
N LYS A 391 -19.29 -13.65 -24.53
CA LYS A 391 -19.74 -12.70 -25.56
C LYS A 391 -21.12 -13.02 -26.14
N LYS A 392 -21.47 -14.30 -26.34
CA LYS A 392 -22.73 -14.73 -26.96
C LYS A 392 -23.84 -14.85 -25.93
N SER A 393 -23.60 -15.60 -24.85
CA SER A 393 -24.56 -15.86 -23.77
C SER A 393 -24.78 -14.67 -22.85
N LYS A 394 -23.82 -13.72 -22.83
CA LYS A 394 -23.80 -12.53 -21.95
C LYS A 394 -23.73 -12.85 -20.46
N LEU A 395 -23.38 -14.09 -20.10
CA LEU A 395 -23.08 -14.44 -18.71
C LEU A 395 -21.83 -13.69 -18.26
N SER A 396 -21.87 -13.11 -17.06
CA SER A 396 -20.79 -12.28 -16.57
C SER A 396 -20.55 -12.41 -15.07
N PHE A 397 -19.30 -12.15 -14.69
CA PHE A 397 -18.91 -11.85 -13.31
C PHE A 397 -18.28 -10.47 -13.29
N GLU A 398 -18.82 -9.58 -12.46
CA GLU A 398 -18.39 -8.19 -12.39
C GLU A 398 -17.57 -7.91 -11.12
N ASN A 399 -16.65 -6.96 -11.23
CA ASN A 399 -15.80 -6.50 -10.13
C ASN A 399 -15.03 -7.63 -9.41
N VAL A 400 -14.63 -8.64 -10.18
CA VAL A 400 -13.89 -9.79 -9.70
C VAL A 400 -12.51 -9.32 -9.20
N PRO A 401 -12.16 -9.61 -7.92
CA PRO A 401 -10.83 -9.32 -7.42
C PRO A 401 -9.80 -10.27 -8.02
N GLY A 402 -8.57 -9.78 -8.15
CA GLY A 402 -7.47 -10.60 -8.60
C GLY A 402 -6.11 -9.98 -8.31
N GLU A 403 -5.09 -10.75 -8.62
CA GLU A 403 -3.69 -10.44 -8.42
C GLU A 403 -2.95 -10.56 -9.74
N LYS A 404 -2.16 -9.55 -10.09
CA LYS A 404 -1.22 -9.59 -11.19
C LYS A 404 0.20 -9.64 -10.63
N LEU A 405 0.94 -10.67 -11.00
CA LEU A 405 2.36 -10.81 -10.73
C LEU A 405 3.10 -10.69 -12.05
N ASN A 406 4.12 -9.84 -12.11
CA ASN A 406 4.91 -9.65 -13.32
C ASN A 406 6.39 -9.44 -12.95
N THR A 407 7.24 -10.27 -13.54
CA THR A 407 8.68 -10.24 -13.30
C THR A 407 9.48 -9.80 -14.53
N GLY A 408 8.80 -9.43 -15.62
CA GLY A 408 9.42 -9.06 -16.90
C GLY A 408 9.70 -10.22 -17.85
N THR A 409 9.84 -11.46 -17.33
CA THR A 409 9.96 -12.68 -18.17
C THR A 409 8.80 -13.66 -18.00
N VAL A 410 8.11 -13.60 -16.87
CA VAL A 410 6.88 -14.35 -16.60
C VAL A 410 5.86 -13.38 -16.01
N ALA A 411 4.60 -13.59 -16.37
CA ALA A 411 3.47 -12.93 -15.72
C ALA A 411 2.44 -13.97 -15.31
N GLN A 412 1.77 -13.73 -14.19
CA GLN A 412 0.66 -14.56 -13.72
C GLN A 412 -0.48 -13.64 -13.33
N ILE A 413 -1.68 -14.01 -13.74
CA ILE A 413 -2.92 -13.33 -13.37
C ILE A 413 -3.78 -14.34 -12.63
N LYS A 414 -4.00 -14.13 -11.34
CA LYS A 414 -4.93 -14.92 -10.52
C LYS A 414 -6.19 -14.13 -10.31
N LEU A 415 -7.34 -14.72 -10.63
CA LEU A 415 -8.65 -14.10 -10.53
C LEU A 415 -9.54 -14.97 -9.65
N HIS A 416 -10.35 -14.33 -8.82
CA HIS A 416 -11.19 -15.01 -7.83
C HIS A 416 -12.69 -14.74 -8.06
N PRO A 417 -13.29 -15.17 -9.19
CA PRO A 417 -14.75 -15.16 -9.35
C PRO A 417 -15.47 -15.95 -8.24
N PRO A 418 -16.73 -15.61 -7.93
CA PRO A 418 -17.56 -16.44 -7.06
C PRO A 418 -17.67 -17.89 -7.59
N GLY A 419 -17.16 -18.85 -6.83
CA GLY A 419 -17.31 -20.28 -7.08
C GLY A 419 -16.14 -20.95 -7.78
N PHE A 420 -15.15 -20.20 -8.27
CA PHE A 420 -13.96 -20.78 -8.87
C PHE A 420 -12.78 -19.80 -8.91
N ASP A 421 -11.56 -20.33 -8.81
CA ASP A 421 -10.34 -19.59 -9.09
C ASP A 421 -9.94 -19.77 -10.55
N PHE A 422 -9.37 -18.73 -11.14
CA PHE A 422 -8.94 -18.72 -12.54
C PHE A 422 -7.55 -18.10 -12.67
N ILE A 423 -6.58 -18.91 -13.12
CA ILE A 423 -5.17 -18.55 -13.17
C ILE A 423 -4.70 -18.60 -14.62
N LEU A 424 -4.09 -17.50 -15.06
CA LEU A 424 -3.48 -17.35 -16.36
C LEU A 424 -1.98 -17.15 -16.18
N ASP A 425 -1.19 -18.10 -16.66
CA ASP A 425 0.26 -17.96 -16.72
C ASP A 425 0.67 -17.40 -18.09
N PHE A 426 1.72 -16.60 -18.15
CA PHE A 426 2.22 -16.02 -19.39
C PHE A 426 3.74 -16.04 -19.40
N LYS A 427 4.34 -16.37 -20.55
CA LYS A 427 5.75 -16.02 -20.80
C LYS A 427 5.81 -14.67 -21.49
N VAL A 428 6.75 -13.83 -21.07
CA VAL A 428 6.96 -12.50 -21.66
C VAL A 428 8.20 -12.57 -22.55
N THR A 429 8.01 -12.41 -23.85
CA THR A 429 9.10 -12.34 -24.85
C THR A 429 8.96 -11.04 -25.62
N GLU A 430 10.00 -10.19 -25.62
CA GLU A 430 9.99 -8.89 -26.33
C GLU A 430 8.75 -8.01 -26.02
N ASN A 431 8.31 -7.99 -24.75
CA ASN A 431 7.08 -7.31 -24.29
C ASN A 431 5.76 -7.85 -24.88
N VAL A 432 5.80 -8.99 -25.54
CA VAL A 432 4.61 -9.74 -25.99
C VAL A 432 4.38 -10.89 -25.03
N MET A 433 3.13 -11.05 -24.57
CA MET A 433 2.73 -12.20 -23.76
C MET A 433 2.44 -13.38 -24.71
N VAL A 434 3.20 -14.46 -24.55
CA VAL A 434 3.16 -15.68 -25.37
C VAL A 434 2.97 -16.87 -24.43
N ASP A 435 2.29 -17.92 -24.89
CA ASP A 435 1.85 -19.09 -24.10
C ASP A 435 0.95 -18.72 -22.92
N CYS A 436 -0.33 -19.11 -22.96
CA CYS A 436 -1.27 -18.86 -21.87
C CYS A 436 -1.82 -20.19 -21.31
N PRO A 437 -1.07 -20.90 -20.45
CA PRO A 437 -1.66 -21.97 -19.64
C PRO A 437 -2.77 -21.40 -18.78
N ILE A 438 -3.92 -22.08 -18.81
CA ILE A 438 -5.10 -21.69 -18.04
C ILE A 438 -5.37 -22.80 -17.04
N ASN A 439 -5.35 -22.45 -15.77
CA ASN A 439 -5.71 -23.33 -14.68
C ASN A 439 -6.93 -22.76 -13.97
N PHE A 440 -7.84 -23.61 -13.53
CA PHE A 440 -8.99 -23.19 -12.74
C PHE A 440 -9.34 -24.25 -11.71
N THR A 441 -9.98 -23.84 -10.62
CA THR A 441 -10.38 -24.73 -9.53
C THR A 441 -11.71 -24.28 -8.97
N PHE A 442 -12.69 -25.18 -8.91
CA PHE A 442 -14.01 -24.88 -8.36
C PHE A 442 -13.99 -24.93 -6.82
N HIS A 443 -14.67 -23.98 -6.20
CA HIS A 443 -14.92 -23.91 -4.77
C HIS A 443 -16.37 -23.48 -4.56
N ILE A 444 -17.29 -24.43 -4.66
CA ILE A 444 -18.73 -24.15 -4.61
C ILE A 444 -19.21 -24.20 -3.16
N ASP A 445 -19.68 -23.06 -2.66
CA ASP A 445 -20.19 -22.90 -1.29
C ASP A 445 -21.71 -23.08 -1.21
N ASN A 446 -22.43 -22.78 -2.29
CA ASN A 446 -23.90 -22.89 -2.34
C ASN A 446 -24.42 -23.14 -3.76
N VAL A 447 -25.69 -23.55 -3.85
CA VAL A 447 -26.35 -23.92 -5.12
C VAL A 447 -26.35 -22.80 -6.15
N LEU A 448 -26.63 -21.55 -5.76
CA LEU A 448 -26.68 -20.42 -6.71
C LEU A 448 -25.30 -20.16 -7.31
N GLN A 449 -24.27 -20.08 -6.47
CA GLN A 449 -22.90 -19.87 -6.89
C GLN A 449 -22.43 -21.02 -7.80
N GLY A 450 -22.72 -22.27 -7.42
CA GLY A 450 -22.40 -23.45 -8.23
C GLY A 450 -23.09 -23.44 -9.59
N TYR A 451 -24.40 -23.13 -9.62
CA TYR A 451 -25.14 -22.98 -10.87
C TYR A 451 -24.54 -21.89 -11.77
N GLN A 452 -24.28 -20.70 -11.23
CA GLN A 452 -23.71 -19.59 -12.00
C GLN A 452 -22.33 -19.94 -12.59
N ALA A 453 -21.43 -20.46 -11.76
CA ALA A 453 -20.09 -20.85 -12.19
C ALA A 453 -20.12 -21.97 -13.23
N LEU A 454 -20.85 -23.06 -12.98
CA LEU A 454 -20.91 -24.20 -13.88
C LEU A 454 -21.65 -23.89 -15.18
N ASN A 455 -22.70 -23.06 -15.14
CA ASN A 455 -23.39 -22.59 -16.35
C ASN A 455 -22.47 -21.75 -17.23
N PHE A 456 -21.68 -20.86 -16.61
CA PHE A 456 -20.67 -20.08 -17.32
C PHE A 456 -19.68 -20.98 -18.05
N PHE A 457 -19.08 -21.96 -17.37
CA PHE A 457 -18.16 -22.89 -18.02
C PHE A 457 -18.84 -23.73 -19.09
N ASN A 458 -20.07 -24.19 -18.87
CA ASN A 458 -20.83 -24.98 -19.84
C ASN A 458 -21.10 -24.19 -21.15
N GLU A 459 -21.47 -22.92 -21.07
CA GLU A 459 -21.63 -22.07 -22.27
C GLU A 459 -20.30 -21.78 -22.95
N TRP A 460 -19.23 -21.58 -22.17
CA TRP A 460 -17.89 -21.41 -22.72
C TRP A 460 -17.41 -22.65 -23.48
N ILE A 461 -17.60 -23.85 -22.90
CA ILE A 461 -17.27 -25.15 -23.51
C ILE A 461 -18.02 -25.35 -24.84
N LYS A 462 -19.27 -24.88 -24.95
CA LYS A 462 -20.06 -24.93 -26.19
C LYS A 462 -19.57 -23.99 -27.30
N GLY A 463 -18.49 -23.25 -27.07
CA GLY A 463 -17.86 -22.37 -28.06
C GLY A 463 -18.28 -20.91 -27.95
N ASP A 464 -18.67 -20.45 -26.77
CA ASP A 464 -18.68 -19.02 -26.47
C ASP A 464 -17.24 -18.48 -26.35
N GLU A 465 -17.08 -17.17 -26.44
CA GLU A 465 -15.79 -16.48 -26.32
C GLU A 465 -15.70 -15.77 -24.98
N LEU A 466 -14.71 -16.12 -24.17
CA LEU A 466 -14.45 -15.46 -22.90
C LEU A 466 -13.68 -14.15 -23.13
N LEU A 467 -14.25 -13.06 -22.64
CA LEU A 467 -13.63 -11.74 -22.57
C LEU A 467 -13.31 -11.41 -21.11
N ILE A 468 -12.05 -11.10 -20.82
CA ILE A 468 -11.62 -10.64 -19.49
C ILE A 468 -11.13 -9.20 -19.60
N TYR A 469 -11.91 -8.28 -19.03
CA TYR A 469 -11.53 -6.87 -18.92
C TYR A 469 -10.74 -6.68 -17.63
N ILE A 470 -9.53 -6.16 -17.73
CA ILE A 470 -8.66 -5.88 -16.59
C ILE A 470 -8.50 -4.36 -16.50
N ASN A 471 -8.74 -3.77 -15.33
CA ASN A 471 -8.68 -2.32 -15.12
C ASN A 471 -7.36 -1.65 -15.53
N LEU A 472 -6.28 -2.41 -15.68
CA LEU A 472 -4.95 -1.92 -16.09
C LEU A 472 -4.62 -2.13 -17.57
N ILE A 473 -5.52 -2.71 -18.37
CA ILE A 473 -5.26 -3.07 -19.77
C ILE A 473 -6.34 -2.46 -20.67
N GLU A 474 -5.92 -1.78 -21.74
CA GLU A 474 -6.85 -1.09 -22.66
C GLU A 474 -7.75 -2.04 -23.47
N LYS A 475 -7.29 -3.26 -23.73
CA LYS A 475 -8.02 -4.28 -24.50
C LYS A 475 -8.30 -5.50 -23.63
N PRO A 476 -9.49 -6.12 -23.76
CA PRO A 476 -9.79 -7.35 -23.03
C PRO A 476 -8.92 -8.50 -23.53
N LEU A 477 -8.58 -9.41 -22.63
CA LEU A 477 -8.06 -10.71 -23.02
C LEU A 477 -9.19 -11.53 -23.64
N ILE A 478 -8.93 -12.12 -24.80
CA ILE A 478 -9.91 -12.95 -25.52
C ILE A 478 -9.41 -14.39 -25.44
N ILE A 479 -10.20 -15.26 -24.82
CA ILE A 479 -9.84 -16.65 -24.59
C ILE A 479 -10.94 -17.56 -25.18
N PRO A 480 -10.78 -18.03 -26.42
CA PRO A 480 -11.66 -19.05 -26.96
C PRO A 480 -11.39 -20.39 -26.28
N PHE A 481 -12.44 -21.14 -25.95
CA PHE A 481 -12.29 -22.43 -25.26
C PHE A 481 -11.44 -23.43 -26.05
N SER A 482 -11.45 -23.34 -27.38
CA SER A 482 -10.63 -24.16 -28.29
C SER A 482 -9.12 -24.07 -28.03
N ASN A 483 -8.66 -23.03 -27.35
CA ASN A 483 -7.25 -22.82 -27.05
C ASN A 483 -6.81 -23.48 -25.73
N ILE A 484 -7.75 -24.07 -24.99
CA ILE A 484 -7.47 -24.70 -23.70
C ILE A 484 -7.34 -26.21 -23.89
N ASN A 485 -6.24 -26.76 -23.40
CA ASN A 485 -6.01 -28.19 -23.39
C ASN A 485 -6.53 -28.78 -22.08
N ILE A 486 -7.74 -29.34 -22.09
CA ILE A 486 -8.39 -29.99 -20.94
C ILE A 486 -8.68 -31.45 -21.28
N GLU A 487 -8.42 -32.35 -20.34
CA GLU A 487 -8.76 -33.77 -20.49
C GLU A 487 -10.27 -34.00 -20.63
N LYS A 488 -10.67 -34.97 -21.47
CA LYS A 488 -12.08 -35.27 -21.70
C LYS A 488 -12.85 -35.65 -20.42
N THR A 489 -12.21 -36.38 -19.52
CA THR A 489 -12.76 -36.75 -18.20
C THR A 489 -13.16 -35.54 -17.37
N TRP A 490 -12.38 -34.46 -17.44
CA TRP A 490 -12.67 -33.19 -16.78
C TRP A 490 -13.87 -32.48 -17.40
N LEU A 491 -13.95 -32.45 -18.73
CA LEU A 491 -15.11 -31.88 -19.45
C LEU A 491 -16.41 -32.60 -19.06
N ASP A 492 -16.38 -33.93 -19.04
CA ASP A 492 -17.52 -34.76 -18.66
C ASP A 492 -17.95 -34.47 -17.22
N SER A 493 -16.99 -34.25 -16.31
CA SER A 493 -17.24 -33.89 -14.91
C SER A 493 -17.89 -32.51 -14.78
N ILE A 494 -17.42 -31.49 -15.50
CA ILE A 494 -18.03 -30.15 -15.49
C ILE A 494 -19.47 -30.19 -15.99
N ASN A 495 -19.71 -30.88 -17.11
CA ASN A 495 -21.05 -31.03 -17.69
C ASN A 495 -22.00 -31.76 -16.74
N PHE A 496 -21.51 -32.82 -16.08
CA PHE A 496 -22.29 -33.56 -15.09
C PHE A 496 -22.63 -32.68 -13.88
N MET A 497 -21.65 -31.98 -13.33
CA MET A 497 -21.86 -31.08 -12.20
C MET A 497 -22.83 -29.94 -12.57
N PHE A 498 -22.71 -29.36 -13.77
CA PHE A 498 -23.66 -28.37 -14.27
C PHE A 498 -25.08 -28.93 -14.30
N PHE A 499 -25.27 -30.15 -14.82
CA PHE A 499 -26.58 -30.80 -14.85
C PHE A 499 -27.18 -30.93 -13.44
N VAL A 500 -26.39 -31.38 -12.46
CA VAL A 500 -26.83 -31.51 -11.07
C VAL A 500 -27.19 -30.15 -10.47
N TYR A 501 -26.29 -29.17 -10.55
CA TYR A 501 -26.51 -27.85 -9.95
C TYR A 501 -27.63 -27.05 -10.64
N ASN A 502 -27.88 -27.25 -11.94
CA ASN A 502 -29.04 -26.68 -12.61
C ASN A 502 -30.35 -27.23 -12.03
N ILE A 503 -30.42 -28.54 -11.77
CA ILE A 503 -31.60 -29.15 -11.14
C ILE A 503 -31.79 -28.60 -9.72
N LEU A 504 -30.74 -28.56 -8.92
CA LEU A 504 -30.80 -28.04 -7.56
C LEU A 504 -31.28 -26.59 -7.53
N TYR A 505 -30.78 -25.77 -8.45
CA TYR A 505 -31.20 -24.38 -8.59
C TYR A 505 -32.68 -24.26 -8.99
N GLU A 506 -33.15 -25.08 -9.92
CA GLU A 506 -34.57 -25.16 -10.29
C GLU A 506 -35.45 -25.53 -9.09
N ILE A 507 -35.07 -26.56 -8.32
CA ILE A 507 -35.78 -26.98 -7.11
C ILE A 507 -35.85 -25.83 -6.09
N GLN A 508 -34.73 -25.14 -5.85
CA GLN A 508 -34.70 -24.01 -4.92
C GLN A 508 -35.67 -22.90 -5.32
N ASN A 509 -35.72 -22.55 -6.60
CA ASN A 509 -36.59 -21.49 -7.09
C ASN A 509 -38.06 -21.88 -7.08
N GLU A 510 -38.38 -23.13 -7.45
CA GLU A 510 -39.76 -23.63 -7.47
C GLU A 510 -40.38 -23.58 -6.06
N PHE A 511 -39.62 -23.96 -5.04
CA PHE A 511 -40.10 -24.02 -3.66
C PHE A 511 -39.70 -22.81 -2.80
N ASN A 512 -38.95 -21.85 -3.34
CA ASN A 512 -38.39 -20.70 -2.61
C ASN A 512 -37.57 -21.11 -1.37
N ILE A 513 -36.63 -22.04 -1.54
CA ILE A 513 -35.80 -22.60 -0.46
C ILE A 513 -34.30 -22.44 -0.74
N ILE A 514 -33.50 -22.61 0.32
CA ILE A 514 -32.04 -22.82 0.24
C ILE A 514 -31.75 -24.27 0.64
N LEU A 515 -31.11 -25.02 -0.25
CA LEU A 515 -30.66 -26.39 -0.03
C LEU A 515 -29.22 -26.37 0.50
N ASN A 516 -28.97 -27.10 1.58
CA ASN A 516 -27.62 -27.29 2.11
C ASN A 516 -27.01 -28.56 1.49
N VAL A 517 -26.30 -28.38 0.38
CA VAL A 517 -25.70 -29.48 -0.38
C VAL A 517 -24.35 -29.84 0.24
N PRO A 518 -24.09 -31.12 0.57
CA PRO A 518 -22.79 -31.54 1.05
C PRO A 518 -21.73 -31.43 -0.06
N LYS A 519 -20.45 -31.33 0.33
CA LYS A 519 -19.33 -31.24 -0.63
C LYS A 519 -19.22 -32.45 -1.55
N GLU A 520 -19.57 -33.62 -1.01
CA GLU A 520 -19.67 -34.89 -1.72
C GLU A 520 -21.03 -35.48 -1.39
N PHE A 521 -21.71 -36.05 -2.39
CA PHE A 521 -22.98 -36.73 -2.24
C PHE A 521 -22.93 -38.08 -2.95
N SER A 522 -23.68 -39.03 -2.41
CA SER A 522 -23.77 -40.44 -2.83
C SER A 522 -24.58 -40.63 -4.12
N ASP A 523 -24.48 -41.83 -4.72
CA ASP A 523 -25.32 -42.22 -5.86
C ASP A 523 -26.81 -42.23 -5.51
N GLU A 524 -27.17 -42.48 -4.24
CA GLU A 524 -28.55 -42.46 -3.76
C GLU A 524 -29.10 -41.03 -3.75
N GLU A 525 -28.35 -40.07 -3.22
CA GLU A 525 -28.72 -38.65 -3.24
C GLU A 525 -28.81 -38.10 -4.67
N LEU A 526 -27.96 -38.57 -5.58
CA LEU A 526 -28.05 -38.25 -7.01
C LEU A 526 -29.35 -38.73 -7.64
N ASP A 527 -29.80 -39.92 -7.28
CA ASP A 527 -31.09 -40.44 -7.74
C ASP A 527 -32.24 -39.64 -7.13
N ASP A 528 -32.16 -39.27 -5.85
CA ASP A 528 -33.17 -38.42 -5.19
C ASP A 528 -33.31 -37.07 -5.92
N ILE A 529 -32.21 -36.39 -6.26
CA ILE A 529 -32.22 -35.16 -7.06
C ILE A 529 -32.98 -35.36 -8.38
N ARG A 530 -32.72 -36.47 -9.07
CA ARG A 530 -33.37 -36.79 -10.36
C ARG A 530 -34.84 -37.10 -10.20
N VAL A 531 -35.22 -37.84 -9.15
CA VAL A 531 -36.60 -38.18 -8.82
C VAL A 531 -37.39 -36.90 -8.54
N VAL A 532 -36.89 -36.05 -7.64
CA VAL A 532 -37.54 -34.78 -7.29
C VAL A 532 -37.75 -33.90 -8.53
N ASN A 533 -36.72 -33.74 -9.37
CA ASN A 533 -36.82 -33.00 -10.64
C ASN A 533 -37.88 -33.57 -11.60
N SER A 534 -37.93 -34.89 -11.76
CA SER A 534 -38.90 -35.56 -12.63
C SER A 534 -40.34 -35.37 -12.11
N LEU A 535 -40.52 -35.45 -10.80
CA LEU A 535 -41.81 -35.19 -10.15
C LEU A 535 -42.26 -33.73 -10.34
N ILE A 536 -41.36 -32.77 -10.22
CA ILE A 536 -41.68 -31.34 -10.47
C ILE A 536 -42.11 -31.15 -11.93
N LYS A 537 -41.32 -31.66 -12.89
CA LYS A 537 -41.53 -31.38 -14.32
C LYS A 537 -42.67 -32.18 -14.95
N GLN A 538 -42.86 -33.42 -14.52
CA GLN A 538 -43.72 -34.40 -15.20
C GLN A 538 -44.79 -35.01 -14.29
N LYS A 539 -44.78 -34.71 -12.99
CA LYS A 539 -45.62 -35.38 -11.97
C LYS A 539 -45.46 -36.90 -11.93
N ARG A 540 -44.34 -37.40 -12.45
CA ARG A 540 -44.01 -38.82 -12.56
C ARG A 540 -42.50 -39.03 -12.46
N ALA A 541 -42.07 -40.05 -11.72
CA ALA A 541 -40.66 -40.44 -11.63
C ALA A 541 -40.50 -41.97 -11.64
N LYS A 542 -39.36 -42.43 -12.16
CA LYS A 542 -38.93 -43.82 -12.01
C LYS A 542 -38.11 -43.97 -10.73
N LEU A 543 -38.32 -45.06 -10.02
CA LEU A 543 -37.62 -45.37 -8.77
C LEU A 543 -36.81 -46.67 -8.93
N LYS A 544 -35.68 -46.78 -8.24
CA LYS A 544 -34.90 -48.04 -8.16
C LYS A 544 -35.53 -49.03 -7.19
N SER A 545 -35.92 -48.53 -6.02
CA SER A 545 -36.66 -49.25 -4.99
C SER A 545 -37.67 -48.31 -4.35
N PHE A 546 -38.60 -48.87 -3.57
CA PHE A 546 -39.56 -48.06 -2.83
C PHE A 546 -39.78 -48.68 -1.45
N LYS A 547 -39.44 -47.92 -0.40
CA LYS A 547 -39.64 -48.30 1.00
C LYS A 547 -40.92 -47.68 1.53
N ILE A 548 -41.79 -48.49 2.13
CA ILE A 548 -43.05 -48.01 2.68
C ILE A 548 -43.53 -48.87 3.84
N ASN A 549 -44.25 -48.25 4.77
CA ASN A 549 -45.02 -48.94 5.79
C ASN A 549 -46.29 -49.50 5.16
N ILE A 550 -46.51 -50.80 5.26
CA ILE A 550 -47.72 -51.46 4.76
C ILE A 550 -48.45 -52.09 5.94
N ASN A 551 -49.77 -51.91 6.02
CA ASN A 551 -50.57 -52.54 7.06
C ASN A 551 -50.40 -54.06 7.03
N SER A 552 -50.12 -54.67 8.18
CA SER A 552 -49.89 -56.11 8.32
C SER A 552 -51.02 -56.98 7.76
N LYS A 553 -52.28 -56.53 7.82
CA LYS A 553 -53.44 -57.23 7.22
C LYS A 553 -53.46 -57.16 5.70
N GLU A 554 -52.95 -56.08 5.11
CA GLU A 554 -52.77 -56.00 3.65
C GLU A 554 -51.58 -56.83 3.22
N LEU A 555 -50.50 -56.81 4.00
CA LEU A 555 -49.30 -57.61 3.73
C LEU A 555 -49.59 -59.11 3.72
N GLN A 556 -50.45 -59.60 4.61
CA GLN A 556 -50.89 -61.00 4.63
C GLN A 556 -51.65 -61.42 3.36
N LYS A 557 -52.23 -60.47 2.63
CA LYS A 557 -52.90 -60.74 1.34
C LYS A 557 -51.90 -60.78 0.19
N MET A 558 -50.71 -60.24 0.37
CA MET A 558 -49.63 -60.30 -0.62
C MET A 558 -48.86 -61.61 -0.45
N ASN A 559 -48.63 -62.34 -1.54
CA ASN A 559 -47.80 -63.54 -1.48
C ASN A 559 -46.33 -63.14 -1.42
N MET A 560 -45.77 -63.07 -0.20
CA MET A 560 -44.38 -62.64 0.04
C MET A 560 -43.30 -63.55 -0.59
N ASN A 561 -43.67 -64.70 -1.15
CA ASN A 561 -42.76 -65.64 -1.82
C ASN A 561 -42.80 -65.56 -3.35
N GLU A 562 -43.72 -64.79 -3.93
CA GLU A 562 -43.94 -64.75 -5.37
C GLU A 562 -43.73 -63.35 -5.95
N ILE A 563 -43.32 -63.34 -7.22
CA ILE A 563 -43.24 -62.10 -8.01
C ILE A 563 -44.67 -61.63 -8.28
N MET A 564 -44.91 -60.34 -8.03
CA MET A 564 -46.18 -59.68 -8.25
C MET A 564 -46.16 -58.98 -9.63
N PRO A 565 -46.80 -59.52 -10.68
CA PRO A 565 -46.63 -59.03 -12.05
C PRO A 565 -47.14 -57.61 -12.26
N LYS A 566 -48.20 -57.21 -11.54
CA LYS A 566 -48.68 -55.82 -11.49
C LYS A 566 -49.14 -55.50 -10.07
N LEU A 567 -48.55 -54.47 -9.49
CA LEU A 567 -48.92 -53.96 -8.17
C LEU A 567 -49.14 -52.45 -8.28
N LEU A 568 -50.27 -51.96 -7.78
CA LEU A 568 -50.58 -50.54 -7.69
C LEU A 568 -50.88 -50.23 -6.23
N LEU A 569 -50.12 -49.29 -5.66
CA LEU A 569 -50.31 -48.81 -4.30
C LEU A 569 -50.66 -47.32 -4.34
N THR A 570 -51.68 -46.91 -3.61
CA THR A 570 -52.17 -45.52 -3.58
C THR A 570 -52.09 -44.96 -2.17
N TYR A 571 -51.66 -43.70 -2.04
CA TYR A 571 -51.41 -43.04 -0.76
C TYR A 571 -51.90 -41.61 -0.77
N ASP A 572 -52.45 -41.16 0.36
CA ASP A 572 -52.87 -39.76 0.54
C ASP A 572 -51.65 -38.82 0.53
N SER A 573 -50.57 -39.20 1.23
CA SER A 573 -49.28 -38.54 1.08
C SER A 573 -48.08 -39.45 1.31
N ILE A 574 -46.95 -39.11 0.69
CA ILE A 574 -45.63 -39.73 0.89
C ILE A 574 -44.64 -38.60 1.12
N THR A 575 -43.61 -38.82 1.95
CA THR A 575 -42.50 -37.89 2.12
C THR A 575 -41.19 -38.41 1.55
N PHE A 576 -40.52 -37.60 0.72
CA PHE A 576 -39.12 -37.83 0.34
C PHE A 576 -38.22 -36.74 0.93
N GLY A 577 -37.06 -37.15 1.43
CA GLY A 577 -36.01 -36.24 1.82
C GLY A 577 -35.15 -35.86 0.61
N LEU A 578 -34.66 -34.62 0.58
CA LEU A 578 -33.55 -34.23 -0.27
C LEU A 578 -32.63 -33.35 0.57
N PHE A 579 -31.46 -33.90 0.90
CA PHE A 579 -30.51 -33.30 1.84
C PHE A 579 -31.18 -32.92 3.17
N ASP A 580 -31.15 -31.64 3.54
CA ASP A 580 -31.71 -31.10 4.77
C ASP A 580 -33.20 -30.76 4.68
N LYS A 581 -33.86 -31.05 3.56
CA LYS A 581 -35.28 -30.75 3.32
C LYS A 581 -36.13 -32.00 3.19
N LYS A 582 -37.41 -31.87 3.51
CA LYS A 582 -38.42 -32.91 3.31
C LYS A 582 -39.57 -32.36 2.47
N PHE A 583 -39.97 -33.14 1.48
CA PHE A 583 -41.05 -32.82 0.56
C PHE A 583 -42.19 -33.80 0.80
N GLU A 584 -43.40 -33.27 0.94
CA GLU A 584 -44.64 -34.04 0.97
C GLU A 584 -45.26 -34.08 -0.43
N TYR A 585 -45.54 -35.28 -0.90
CA TYR A 585 -46.19 -35.58 -2.17
C TYR A 585 -47.59 -36.07 -1.86
N LYS A 586 -48.62 -35.46 -2.44
CA LYS A 586 -50.02 -35.78 -2.16
C LYS A 586 -50.68 -36.53 -3.31
N ASN A 587 -51.63 -37.39 -2.95
CA ASN A 587 -52.40 -38.27 -3.85
C ASN A 587 -51.46 -39.08 -4.75
N CYS A 588 -50.60 -39.87 -4.11
CA CYS A 588 -49.55 -40.63 -4.76
C CYS A 588 -50.07 -41.98 -5.24
N SER A 589 -49.60 -42.42 -6.40
CA SER A 589 -49.79 -43.76 -6.93
C SER A 589 -48.45 -44.34 -7.33
N VAL A 590 -48.08 -45.48 -6.77
CA VAL A 590 -46.85 -46.21 -7.12
C VAL A 590 -47.23 -47.47 -7.88
N TYR A 591 -46.82 -47.52 -9.13
CA TYR A 591 -47.02 -48.66 -10.02
C TYR A 591 -45.73 -49.48 -10.10
N PHE A 592 -45.87 -50.79 -9.93
CA PHE A 592 -44.81 -51.76 -10.10
C PHE A 592 -45.18 -52.79 -11.16
N GLU A 593 -44.19 -53.22 -11.92
CA GLU A 593 -44.25 -54.37 -12.84
C GLU A 593 -43.22 -55.41 -12.37
N ASP A 594 -43.65 -56.67 -12.19
CA ASP A 594 -42.83 -57.77 -11.65
C ASP A 594 -42.14 -57.44 -10.31
N ALA A 595 -42.93 -56.99 -9.32
CA ALA A 595 -42.46 -56.56 -8.01
C ALA A 595 -42.11 -57.74 -7.08
N TYR A 596 -41.16 -57.55 -6.18
CA TYR A 596 -40.84 -58.48 -5.08
C TYR A 596 -40.38 -57.73 -3.83
N ILE A 597 -40.49 -58.38 -2.66
CA ILE A 597 -40.06 -57.82 -1.36
C ILE A 597 -38.58 -58.17 -1.15
N ASN A 598 -37.73 -57.15 -1.03
CA ASN A 598 -36.29 -57.32 -0.87
C ASN A 598 -35.89 -57.62 0.59
N ASN A 599 -36.52 -56.96 1.56
CA ASN A 599 -36.20 -57.08 2.98
C ASN A 599 -37.10 -58.08 3.73
N LYS A 600 -37.44 -59.20 3.08
CA LYS A 600 -38.48 -60.13 3.55
C LYS A 600 -38.25 -60.67 4.96
N ASP A 601 -37.03 -61.07 5.30
CA ASP A 601 -36.72 -61.65 6.63
C ASP A 601 -36.92 -60.61 7.74
N GLU A 602 -36.63 -59.35 7.46
CA GLU A 602 -36.82 -58.24 8.38
C GLU A 602 -38.31 -57.91 8.55
N VAL A 603 -39.06 -57.91 7.45
CA VAL A 603 -40.53 -57.74 7.48
C VAL A 603 -41.20 -58.83 8.31
N LEU A 604 -40.81 -60.09 8.12
CA LEU A 604 -41.33 -61.22 8.91
C LEU A 604 -41.02 -61.06 10.39
N LYS A 605 -39.82 -60.61 10.73
CA LYS A 605 -39.42 -60.33 12.12
C LYS A 605 -40.28 -59.24 12.75
N GLN A 606 -40.48 -58.12 12.05
CA GLN A 606 -41.34 -57.01 12.51
C GLN A 606 -42.79 -57.46 12.75
N MET A 607 -43.31 -58.32 11.87
CA MET A 607 -44.66 -58.89 12.05
C MET A 607 -44.76 -59.81 13.27
N VAL A 608 -43.73 -60.63 13.55
CA VAL A 608 -43.68 -61.48 14.75
C VAL A 608 -43.56 -60.65 16.03
N GLU A 609 -42.88 -59.51 15.97
CA GLU A 609 -42.75 -58.54 17.07
C GLU A 609 -44.03 -57.72 17.30
N GLY A 610 -45.09 -57.93 16.49
CA GLY A 610 -46.39 -57.29 16.66
C GLY A 610 -46.47 -55.87 16.12
N ILE A 611 -45.58 -55.49 15.19
CA ILE A 611 -45.63 -54.19 14.51
C ILE A 611 -46.78 -54.21 13.49
N ASP A 612 -47.76 -53.31 13.68
CA ASP A 612 -48.97 -53.24 12.84
C ASP A 612 -48.69 -52.79 11.40
N GLU A 613 -47.63 -52.01 11.18
CA GLU A 613 -47.22 -51.48 9.88
C GLU A 613 -45.72 -51.68 9.65
N PRO A 614 -45.28 -52.89 9.26
CA PRO A 614 -43.87 -53.15 8.98
C PRO A 614 -43.35 -52.34 7.79
N ILE A 615 -42.07 -51.98 7.82
CA ILE A 615 -41.35 -51.32 6.71
C ILE A 615 -41.01 -52.37 5.66
N VAL A 616 -41.56 -52.18 4.46
CA VAL A 616 -41.39 -53.07 3.31
C VAL A 616 -40.61 -52.36 2.23
N GLU A 617 -39.54 -52.99 1.75
CA GLU A 617 -38.74 -52.52 0.64
C GLU A 617 -39.08 -53.33 -0.61
N LEU A 618 -39.74 -52.66 -1.57
CA LEU A 618 -40.16 -53.26 -2.84
C LEU A 618 -39.16 -52.95 -3.95
N PHE A 619 -38.77 -53.98 -4.69
CA PHE A 619 -37.97 -53.92 -5.90
C PHE A 619 -38.77 -54.45 -7.10
N SER A 620 -38.27 -54.20 -8.31
CA SER A 620 -38.87 -54.69 -9.57
C SER A 620 -37.80 -55.43 -10.37
N ASN A 621 -38.10 -56.65 -10.82
CA ASN A 621 -37.17 -57.43 -11.67
C ASN A 621 -36.97 -56.84 -13.07
N CYS A 622 -37.84 -55.93 -13.49
CA CYS A 622 -37.76 -55.26 -14.80
C CYS A 622 -37.42 -53.76 -14.70
N ASP A 623 -36.95 -53.29 -13.53
CA ASP A 623 -36.62 -51.87 -13.24
C ASP A 623 -37.77 -50.87 -13.54
N LYS A 624 -39.02 -51.32 -13.45
CA LYS A 624 -40.22 -50.49 -13.68
C LYS A 624 -40.97 -50.28 -12.37
N ILE A 625 -40.44 -49.39 -11.55
CA ILE A 625 -41.18 -48.76 -10.45
C ILE A 625 -41.45 -47.32 -10.87
N VAL A 626 -42.71 -46.90 -10.81
CA VAL A 626 -43.14 -45.58 -11.26
C VAL A 626 -44.00 -44.94 -10.20
N LEU A 627 -43.52 -43.83 -9.65
CA LEU A 627 -44.28 -42.94 -8.79
C LEU A 627 -44.99 -41.88 -9.64
N ILE A 628 -46.28 -41.70 -9.41
CA ILE A 628 -47.13 -40.66 -9.99
C ILE A 628 -47.75 -39.87 -8.82
N ILE A 629 -47.83 -38.56 -8.96
CA ILE A 629 -48.31 -37.66 -7.91
C ILE A 629 -49.30 -36.62 -8.49
N GLU A 630 -50.13 -36.00 -7.66
CA GLU A 630 -50.94 -34.86 -8.09
C GLU A 630 -50.33 -33.52 -7.68
N GLN A 631 -49.79 -33.44 -6.46
CA GLN A 631 -49.26 -32.22 -5.86
C GLN A 631 -47.99 -32.49 -5.04
N ILE A 632 -47.08 -31.51 -4.99
CA ILE A 632 -45.88 -31.50 -4.14
C ILE A 632 -45.92 -30.25 -3.26
N THR A 633 -45.60 -30.39 -1.98
CA THR A 633 -45.44 -29.30 -1.02
C THR A 633 -44.19 -29.49 -0.17
N LEU A 634 -43.52 -28.41 0.21
CA LEU A 634 -42.44 -28.46 1.21
C LEU A 634 -43.06 -28.61 2.60
N LEU A 635 -42.45 -29.45 3.46
CA LEU A 635 -42.86 -29.63 4.85
C LEU A 635 -42.20 -28.65 5.82
#